data_AF-A0A8J4SG56-F1
#
_entry.id   AF-A0A8J4SG56-F1
#
_cell.length_a   1.000
_cell.length_b   1.000
_cell.length_c   1.000
_cell.angle_alpha   90.00
_cell.angle_beta   90.00
_cell.angle_gamma   90.00
#
_symmetry.space_group_name_H-M   'P 1'
#
loop_
_entity.id
_entity.type
_entity.pdbx_description
1 polymer ?
#
loop_
_entity_poly.entity_id
_entity_poly.type
_entity_poly.pdbx_seq_one_letter_code
_entity_poly.pdbx_strand_id
1 'polypeptide(L)'
;MMKHFDRLNTVGISKDEAMALAGKSEETRDFKPSVQGVTVGLSSGTSGNRGLFLVSDREQDAWTGTVLAKLLPGGLWKPAKIAFFLRANSNLYESVQRGKLQFQYFDLLERVDTLVERTLTAVPDKIISVAEVLDPLDRKVLEHVFGQIVHQNIGDNAPVALITGTSSGFGMLTAITLAKQGYRIVATMRDLSRNTELARLAEQAGISDRLQYIRLDVTDADSVQEAVQTVLQNHGRIDMLVNNAGFALGGFIEEVSMDDWRRQMETNFFGLVAVTRAVLPIMREQKQGLIINLSSVSGLSGFPGYAPYAASKFAVEGFTESLRHEMSSFGVRVVLVEPGAYRTPIWNKGLGEIQRSDDSPYKEKLDAVLRYSQQAGETAPDPQEVADLVARIARMRAPRLRYALGKGSRLLIIGKLLLPWKWLEWIIARGLK
;
A
#
# COMPACT_ATOMS: atom_id res chain seq x y z
N MET A 1 -16.85 16.68 -24.11
CA MET A 1 -17.97 16.88 -23.16
C MET A 1 -18.54 18.29 -23.23
N MET A 2 -17.76 19.35 -22.90
CA MET A 2 -18.23 20.75 -22.92
C MET A 2 -18.72 21.29 -24.28
N LYS A 3 -18.35 20.68 -25.41
CA LYS A 3 -18.88 21.00 -26.75
C LYS A 3 -20.34 20.54 -26.94
N HIS A 4 -20.77 19.53 -26.18
CA HIS A 4 -22.10 18.91 -26.27
C HIS A 4 -22.84 19.00 -24.93
N PHE A 5 -22.50 19.97 -24.09
CA PHE A 5 -23.00 20.10 -22.73
C PHE A 5 -24.53 20.12 -22.68
N ASP A 6 -25.18 20.99 -23.45
CA ASP A 6 -26.64 21.14 -23.46
C ASP A 6 -27.38 19.87 -23.85
N ARG A 7 -26.76 19.06 -24.72
CA ARG A 7 -27.33 17.77 -25.16
C ARG A 7 -27.14 16.67 -24.13
N LEU A 8 -26.04 16.70 -23.38
CA LEU A 8 -25.67 15.66 -22.42
C LEU A 8 -26.23 15.94 -21.02
N ASN A 9 -26.52 17.20 -20.71
CA ASN A 9 -27.06 17.63 -19.44
C ASN A 9 -28.54 17.25 -19.31
N THR A 10 -28.89 16.50 -18.26
CA THR A 10 -30.25 16.03 -18.01
C THR A 10 -31.09 16.99 -17.18
N VAL A 11 -30.49 18.05 -16.62
CA VAL A 11 -31.22 19.01 -15.76
C VAL A 11 -31.69 20.28 -16.49
N GLY A 12 -31.53 20.35 -17.82
CA GLY A 12 -32.11 21.43 -18.64
C GLY A 12 -31.44 22.81 -18.51
N ILE A 13 -30.33 22.91 -17.78
CA ILE A 13 -29.52 24.13 -17.65
C ILE A 13 -28.60 24.25 -18.86
N SER A 14 -28.62 25.41 -19.53
CA SER A 14 -27.74 25.66 -20.67
C SER A 14 -26.30 25.87 -20.21
N LYS A 15 -25.35 25.56 -21.09
CA LYS A 15 -23.92 25.77 -20.84
C LYS A 15 -23.61 27.23 -20.52
N ASP A 16 -24.20 28.17 -21.25
CA ASP A 16 -23.92 29.59 -21.08
C ASP A 16 -24.42 30.09 -19.72
N GLU A 17 -25.62 29.67 -19.33
CA GLU A 17 -26.18 29.95 -18.00
C GLU A 17 -25.34 29.34 -16.88
N ALA A 18 -24.93 28.07 -17.03
CA ALA A 18 -24.07 27.39 -16.08
C ALA A 18 -22.68 28.05 -15.97
N MET A 19 -22.06 28.42 -17.11
CA MET A 19 -20.77 29.12 -17.15
C MET A 19 -20.86 30.50 -16.51
N ALA A 20 -21.94 31.25 -16.76
CA ALA A 20 -22.13 32.57 -16.19
C ALA A 20 -22.29 32.50 -14.67
N LEU A 21 -23.08 31.55 -14.18
CA LEU A 21 -23.25 31.35 -12.74
C LEU A 21 -21.92 30.93 -12.09
N ALA A 22 -21.27 29.91 -12.63
CA ALA A 22 -20.01 29.39 -12.07
C ALA A 22 -18.89 30.43 -12.12
N GLY A 23 -18.80 31.22 -13.20
CA GLY A 23 -17.85 32.32 -13.33
C GLY A 23 -18.09 33.41 -12.29
N LYS A 24 -19.36 33.82 -12.11
CA LYS A 24 -19.74 34.79 -11.08
C LYS A 24 -19.43 34.28 -9.68
N SER A 25 -19.69 33.01 -9.39
CA SER A 25 -19.36 32.40 -8.10
C SER A 25 -17.86 32.35 -7.84
N GLU A 26 -17.04 32.10 -8.86
CA GLU A 26 -15.58 32.16 -8.73
C GLU A 26 -15.05 33.57 -8.50
N GLU A 27 -15.61 34.57 -9.19
CA GLU A 27 -15.22 35.98 -9.04
C GLU A 27 -15.64 36.56 -7.70
N THR A 28 -16.88 36.30 -7.29
CA THR A 28 -17.45 36.84 -6.05
C THR A 28 -17.13 35.99 -4.82
N ARG A 29 -16.63 34.77 -5.03
CA ARG A 29 -16.47 33.72 -4.00
C ARG A 29 -17.79 33.32 -3.33
N ASP A 30 -18.94 33.71 -3.90
CA ASP A 30 -20.26 33.30 -3.43
C ASP A 30 -20.78 32.10 -4.22
N PHE A 31 -20.71 30.92 -3.59
CA PHE A 31 -21.15 29.64 -4.16
C PHE A 31 -22.59 29.26 -3.73
N LYS A 32 -23.34 30.19 -3.10
CA LYS A 32 -24.76 30.01 -2.76
C LYS A 32 -25.71 29.98 -3.95
N PRO A 33 -25.51 30.79 -5.00
CA PRO A 33 -26.44 30.81 -6.12
C PRO A 33 -26.56 29.43 -6.78
N SER A 34 -27.79 28.98 -7.03
CA SER A 34 -28.10 27.77 -7.80
C SER A 34 -29.03 28.12 -8.96
N VAL A 35 -29.00 27.33 -10.03
CA VAL A 35 -29.98 27.44 -11.13
C VAL A 35 -30.91 26.24 -11.01
N GLN A 36 -32.22 26.49 -10.90
CA GLN A 36 -33.24 25.43 -10.82
C GLN A 36 -32.99 24.40 -9.70
N GLY A 37 -32.42 24.82 -8.57
CA GLY A 37 -32.09 23.91 -7.46
C GLY A 37 -30.89 22.99 -7.74
N VAL A 38 -30.07 23.32 -8.73
CA VAL A 38 -28.83 22.62 -9.06
C VAL A 38 -27.66 23.56 -8.82
N THR A 39 -26.73 23.15 -7.97
CA THR A 39 -25.48 23.85 -7.75
C THR A 39 -24.59 23.67 -8.98
N VAL A 40 -24.04 24.78 -9.46
CA VAL A 40 -23.15 24.82 -10.61
C VAL A 40 -21.78 25.32 -10.16
N GLY A 41 -20.71 24.66 -10.59
CA GLY A 41 -19.36 25.14 -10.31
C GLY A 41 -18.35 24.79 -11.37
N LEU A 42 -17.16 25.40 -11.28
CA LEU A 42 -16.04 25.11 -12.18
C LEU A 42 -15.19 23.97 -11.62
N SER A 43 -14.90 22.98 -12.46
CA SER A 43 -13.88 21.98 -12.19
C SER A 43 -12.53 22.52 -12.63
N SER A 44 -11.58 22.68 -11.71
CA SER A 44 -10.17 22.90 -12.06
C SER A 44 -9.46 21.55 -12.16
N GLY A 45 -9.34 21.00 -13.37
CA GLY A 45 -8.53 19.78 -13.59
C GLY A 45 -7.05 20.11 -13.81
N THR A 46 -6.20 19.09 -13.71
CA THR A 46 -4.72 19.14 -13.90
C THR A 46 -4.25 19.59 -15.29
N SER A 47 -5.16 19.74 -16.26
CA SER A 47 -4.84 20.11 -17.65
C SER A 47 -4.97 21.62 -17.96
N GLY A 48 -5.27 22.46 -16.96
CA GLY A 48 -5.52 23.89 -17.16
C GLY A 48 -6.87 24.22 -17.82
N ASN A 49 -7.63 23.22 -18.26
CA ASN A 49 -8.96 23.39 -18.80
C ASN A 49 -10.00 23.40 -17.68
N ARG A 50 -10.85 24.43 -17.63
CA ARG A 50 -11.98 24.53 -16.69
C ARG A 50 -13.19 23.80 -17.25
N GLY A 51 -13.72 22.83 -16.49
CA GLY A 51 -14.99 22.16 -16.79
C GLY A 51 -16.14 22.73 -15.96
N LEU A 52 -17.38 22.34 -16.26
CA LEU A 52 -18.54 22.58 -15.40
C LEU A 52 -18.91 21.29 -14.66
N PHE A 53 -19.32 21.40 -13.41
CA PHE A 53 -20.04 20.36 -12.70
C PHE A 53 -21.42 20.87 -12.29
N LEU A 54 -22.38 19.96 -12.26
CA LEU A 54 -23.76 20.17 -11.84
C LEU A 54 -24.05 19.17 -10.72
N VAL A 55 -24.56 19.65 -9.60
CA VAL A 55 -24.85 18.82 -8.42
C VAL A 55 -26.26 19.13 -7.95
N SER A 56 -27.10 18.09 -7.88
CA SER A 56 -28.44 18.18 -7.29
C SER A 56 -28.38 18.17 -5.76
N ASP A 57 -29.43 18.67 -5.09
CA ASP A 57 -29.54 18.62 -3.62
C ASP A 57 -29.33 17.20 -3.06
N ARG A 58 -29.86 16.17 -3.73
CA ARG A 58 -29.70 14.77 -3.31
C ARG A 58 -28.24 14.29 -3.40
N GLU A 59 -27.52 14.71 -4.43
CA GLU A 59 -26.10 14.38 -4.58
C GLU A 59 -25.26 15.16 -3.58
N GLN A 60 -25.63 16.40 -3.28
CA GLN A 60 -25.02 17.21 -2.23
C GLN A 60 -25.20 16.54 -0.86
N ASP A 61 -26.40 16.05 -0.53
CA ASP A 61 -26.67 15.31 0.71
C ASP A 61 -25.89 13.99 0.80
N ALA A 62 -25.84 13.23 -0.29
CA ALA A 62 -25.09 11.97 -0.33
C ALA A 62 -23.58 12.19 -0.18
N TRP A 63 -23.06 13.23 -0.83
CA TRP A 63 -21.66 13.64 -0.70
C TRP A 63 -21.36 14.10 0.72
N THR A 64 -22.25 14.92 1.29
CA THR A 64 -22.21 15.37 2.69
C THR A 64 -22.16 14.19 3.66
N GLY A 65 -23.09 13.24 3.55
CA GLY A 65 -23.12 12.06 4.42
C GLY A 65 -21.84 11.23 4.33
N THR A 66 -21.27 11.09 3.14
CA THR A 66 -20.01 10.38 2.90
C THR A 66 -18.82 11.10 3.55
N VAL A 67 -18.76 12.42 3.40
CA VAL A 67 -17.75 13.29 3.99
C VAL A 67 -17.83 13.20 5.51
N LEU A 68 -19.01 13.38 6.09
CA LEU A 68 -19.24 13.27 7.54
C LEU A 68 -18.83 11.90 8.08
N ALA A 69 -19.24 10.81 7.44
CA ALA A 69 -18.91 9.45 7.88
C ALA A 69 -17.40 9.19 7.92
N LYS A 70 -16.64 9.73 6.95
CA LYS A 70 -15.17 9.57 6.89
C LYS A 70 -14.43 10.50 7.85
N LEU A 71 -15.03 11.64 8.19
CA LEU A 71 -14.30 12.76 8.77
C LEU A 71 -14.55 12.90 10.27
N LEU A 72 -15.66 12.40 10.80
CA LEU A 72 -15.91 12.44 12.23
C LEU A 72 -14.85 11.65 13.02
N PRO A 73 -14.23 12.23 14.07
CA PRO A 73 -13.25 11.57 14.93
C PRO A 73 -13.88 10.49 15.85
N GLY A 74 -15.16 10.16 15.63
CA GLY A 74 -15.93 9.17 16.37
C GLY A 74 -17.38 9.10 15.89
N GLY A 75 -18.26 8.49 16.67
CA GLY A 75 -19.69 8.44 16.32
C GLY A 75 -20.34 9.84 16.28
N LEU A 76 -21.45 9.96 15.54
CA LEU A 76 -22.23 11.21 15.33
C LEU A 76 -22.61 11.97 16.62
N TRP A 77 -22.58 11.27 17.77
CA TRP A 77 -22.95 11.81 19.07
C TRP A 77 -21.78 12.37 19.88
N LYS A 78 -20.53 12.24 19.40
CA LYS A 78 -19.36 12.87 20.01
C LYS A 78 -19.20 14.30 19.49
N PRO A 79 -18.89 15.27 20.36
CA PRO A 79 -18.56 16.61 19.90
C PRO A 79 -17.30 16.61 19.02
N ALA A 80 -17.31 17.36 17.93
CA ALA A 80 -16.17 17.53 17.04
C ALA A 80 -16.19 18.87 16.31
N LYS A 81 -15.03 19.52 16.24
CA LYS A 81 -14.75 20.72 15.46
C LYS A 81 -13.90 20.36 14.25
N ILE A 82 -14.38 20.67 13.05
CA ILE A 82 -13.71 20.30 11.80
C ILE A 82 -13.44 21.55 10.97
N ALA A 83 -12.17 21.75 10.61
CA ALA A 83 -11.74 22.84 9.75
C ALA A 83 -11.54 22.34 8.30
N PHE A 84 -12.18 22.99 7.34
CA PHE A 84 -12.12 22.68 5.91
C PHE A 84 -11.34 23.75 5.17
N PHE A 85 -10.18 23.42 4.65
CA PHE A 85 -9.35 24.27 3.80
C PHE A 85 -9.55 23.87 2.34
N LEU A 86 -10.41 24.60 1.62
CA LEU A 86 -10.87 24.23 0.28
C LEU A 86 -10.89 25.47 -0.65
N ARG A 87 -10.95 25.24 -1.96
CA ARG A 87 -11.04 26.33 -2.96
C ARG A 87 -12.47 26.80 -3.24
N ALA A 88 -13.48 26.10 -2.76
CA ALA A 88 -14.87 26.45 -2.99
C ALA A 88 -15.71 25.96 -1.82
N ASN A 89 -16.64 26.80 -1.39
CA ASN A 89 -17.60 26.46 -0.35
C ASN A 89 -18.86 25.87 -1.00
N SER A 90 -19.50 24.89 -0.37
CA SER A 90 -20.80 24.36 -0.79
C SER A 90 -21.92 24.71 0.20
N ASN A 91 -21.75 25.77 0.99
CA ASN A 91 -22.55 26.18 2.16
C ASN A 91 -22.57 25.18 3.32
N LEU A 92 -22.33 23.90 3.04
CA LEU A 92 -22.32 22.83 4.03
C LEU A 92 -21.36 23.14 5.19
N TYR A 93 -20.13 23.57 4.86
CA TYR A 93 -19.06 23.78 5.84
C TYR A 93 -19.27 25.02 6.73
N GLU A 94 -20.24 25.86 6.39
CA GLU A 94 -20.63 27.02 7.20
C GLU A 94 -21.97 26.81 7.90
N SER A 95 -22.79 25.86 7.46
CA SER A 95 -24.16 25.64 7.98
C SER A 95 -24.19 25.04 9.38
N VAL A 96 -23.10 24.39 9.81
CA VAL A 96 -23.02 23.65 11.08
C VAL A 96 -22.19 24.45 12.09
N GLN A 97 -22.79 25.45 12.74
CA GLN A 97 -22.09 26.31 13.71
C GLN A 97 -22.51 26.11 15.17
N ARG A 98 -23.51 25.26 15.43
CA ARG A 98 -24.06 25.05 16.78
C ARG A 98 -24.33 23.58 17.04
N GLY A 99 -24.10 23.14 18.27
CA GLY A 99 -24.33 21.76 18.70
C GLY A 99 -23.03 20.96 18.85
N LYS A 100 -23.14 19.64 18.74
CA LYS A 100 -22.01 18.72 18.92
C LYS A 100 -21.01 18.79 17.77
N LEU A 101 -21.47 19.05 16.56
CA LEU A 101 -20.60 19.25 15.40
C LEU A 101 -20.48 20.73 15.10
N GLN A 102 -19.28 21.17 14.77
CA GLN A 102 -18.98 22.53 14.33
C GLN A 102 -18.04 22.50 13.15
N PHE A 103 -18.42 23.14 12.05
CA PHE A 103 -17.60 23.26 10.84
C PHE A 103 -17.15 24.69 10.66
N GLN A 104 -15.93 24.82 10.16
CA GLN A 104 -15.37 26.09 9.75
C GLN A 104 -14.70 25.95 8.39
N TYR A 105 -15.07 26.82 7.47
CA TYR A 105 -14.52 26.88 6.12
C TYR A 105 -13.39 27.92 6.04
N PHE A 106 -12.34 27.58 5.32
CA PHE A 106 -11.22 28.45 4.99
C PHE A 106 -10.95 28.38 3.49
N ASP A 107 -10.90 29.54 2.87
CA ASP A 107 -10.67 29.68 1.44
C ASP A 107 -9.18 29.62 1.11
N LEU A 108 -8.75 28.58 0.40
CA LEU A 108 -7.33 28.40 0.01
C LEU A 108 -6.81 29.41 -1.02
N LEU A 109 -7.64 30.31 -1.56
CA LEU A 109 -7.13 31.45 -2.33
C LEU A 109 -6.60 32.59 -1.43
N GLU A 110 -6.98 32.61 -0.15
CA GLU A 110 -6.34 33.48 0.84
C GLU A 110 -4.97 32.90 1.22
N ARG A 111 -4.00 33.75 1.52
CA ARG A 111 -2.69 33.25 1.97
C ARG A 111 -2.84 32.54 3.31
N VAL A 112 -2.20 31.37 3.45
CA VAL A 112 -2.33 30.52 4.64
C VAL A 112 -1.83 31.19 5.92
N ASP A 113 -0.82 32.04 5.84
CA ASP A 113 -0.37 32.85 6.99
C ASP A 113 -1.48 33.79 7.49
N THR A 114 -2.22 34.43 6.58
CA THR A 114 -3.37 35.27 6.93
C THR A 114 -4.56 34.46 7.47
N LEU A 115 -4.79 33.26 6.94
CA LEU A 115 -5.82 32.34 7.43
C LEU A 115 -5.53 31.85 8.86
N VAL A 116 -4.26 31.59 9.16
CA VAL A 116 -3.79 31.22 10.50
C VAL A 116 -3.93 32.37 11.49
N GLU A 117 -3.63 33.60 11.06
CA GLU A 117 -3.77 34.82 11.88
C GLU A 117 -5.22 35.20 12.18
N ARG A 118 -6.19 34.88 11.30
CA ARG A 118 -7.63 35.15 11.51
C ARG A 118 -8.30 34.25 12.56
N THR A 119 -7.51 33.54 13.37
CA THR A 119 -7.87 32.71 14.53
C THR A 119 -9.15 31.90 14.38
N LEU A 120 -8.96 30.59 14.17
CA LEU A 120 -9.81 29.57 14.78
C LEU A 120 -10.02 29.93 16.26
N THR A 121 -11.25 30.27 16.66
CA THR A 121 -11.56 30.59 18.07
C THR A 121 -11.21 29.44 19.04
N ALA A 122 -10.95 28.23 18.52
CA ALA A 122 -10.32 27.11 19.20
C ALA A 122 -9.63 26.17 18.19
N VAL A 123 -8.58 25.45 18.61
CA VAL A 123 -7.92 24.40 17.80
C VAL A 123 -8.95 23.37 17.32
N PRO A 124 -9.02 23.04 16.02
CA PRO A 124 -9.95 22.07 15.49
C PRO A 124 -9.51 20.65 15.86
N ASP A 125 -10.46 19.74 16.04
CA ASP A 125 -10.17 18.32 16.30
C ASP A 125 -9.66 17.60 15.03
N LYS A 126 -10.01 18.13 13.86
CA LYS A 126 -9.57 17.61 12.56
C LYS A 126 -9.45 18.70 11.50
N ILE A 127 -8.38 18.67 10.73
CA ILE A 127 -8.16 19.54 9.57
C ILE A 127 -8.30 18.75 8.28
N ILE A 128 -9.06 19.28 7.33
CA ILE A 128 -9.36 18.65 6.05
C ILE A 128 -8.97 19.57 4.91
N SER A 129 -8.29 19.04 3.91
CA SER A 129 -8.04 19.75 2.66
C SER A 129 -8.11 18.82 1.44
N VAL A 130 -8.18 19.37 0.23
CA VAL A 130 -8.07 18.59 -1.00
C VAL A 130 -6.62 18.55 -1.44
N ALA A 131 -6.07 17.35 -1.63
CA ALA A 131 -4.66 17.14 -1.98
C ALA A 131 -4.19 17.95 -3.21
N GLU A 132 -5.09 18.18 -4.17
CA GLU A 132 -4.77 18.88 -5.43
C GLU A 132 -4.73 20.41 -5.30
N VAL A 133 -5.20 20.97 -4.19
CA VAL A 133 -5.39 22.42 -4.02
C VAL A 133 -4.42 23.01 -3.00
N LEU A 134 -4.00 22.22 -1.99
CA LEU A 134 -3.13 22.70 -0.92
C LEU A 134 -1.66 22.57 -1.33
N ASP A 135 -0.96 23.70 -1.40
CA ASP A 135 0.49 23.72 -1.63
C ASP A 135 1.22 22.94 -0.52
N PRO A 136 2.27 22.15 -0.84
CA PRO A 136 3.02 21.39 0.16
C PRO A 136 3.64 22.24 1.28
N LEU A 137 3.98 23.51 1.01
CA LEU A 137 4.50 24.45 2.00
C LEU A 137 3.37 24.89 2.94
N ASP A 138 2.22 25.25 2.38
CA ASP A 138 1.01 25.60 3.13
C ASP A 138 0.54 24.46 4.02
N ARG A 139 0.62 23.22 3.53
CA ARG A 139 0.37 22.02 4.33
C ARG A 139 1.29 21.95 5.54
N LYS A 140 2.60 22.13 5.36
CA LYS A 140 3.55 22.09 6.48
C LYS A 140 3.28 23.20 7.49
N VAL A 141 2.88 24.39 7.03
CA VAL A 141 2.48 25.49 7.91
C VAL A 141 1.26 25.08 8.74
N LEU A 142 0.20 24.54 8.10
CA LEU A 142 -0.99 24.07 8.82
C LEU A 142 -0.67 22.96 9.82
N GLU A 143 0.11 21.95 9.41
CA GLU A 143 0.48 20.84 10.29
C GLU A 143 1.33 21.31 11.49
N HIS A 144 2.22 22.28 11.26
CA HIS A 144 3.05 22.87 12.31
C HIS A 144 2.22 23.73 13.28
N VAL A 145 1.34 24.59 12.75
CA VAL A 145 0.53 25.52 13.55
C VAL A 145 -0.47 24.76 14.43
N PHE A 146 -1.11 23.72 13.89
CA PHE A 146 -2.17 23.01 14.60
C PHE A 146 -1.73 21.72 15.29
N GLY A 147 -0.45 21.34 15.18
CA GLY A 147 0.12 20.16 15.82
C GLY A 147 -0.55 18.84 15.40
N GLN A 148 -1.18 18.81 14.21
CA GLN A 148 -1.92 17.65 13.70
C GLN A 148 -1.73 17.54 12.18
N ILE A 149 -1.88 16.34 11.64
CA ILE A 149 -1.79 16.11 10.19
C ILE A 149 -3.00 16.72 9.47
N VAL A 150 -2.77 17.26 8.26
CA VAL A 150 -3.87 17.68 7.39
C VAL A 150 -4.42 16.45 6.69
N HIS A 151 -5.66 16.08 6.99
CA HIS A 151 -6.33 14.96 6.33
C HIS A 151 -6.73 15.36 4.91
N GLN A 152 -6.13 14.70 3.92
CA GLN A 152 -6.48 14.96 2.53
C GLN A 152 -7.75 14.18 2.18
N ASN A 153 -8.83 14.89 1.82
CA ASN A 153 -9.99 14.27 1.18
C ASN A 153 -9.61 13.96 -0.28
N ILE A 154 -8.98 12.81 -0.49
CA ILE A 154 -8.51 12.45 -1.82
C ILE A 154 -9.68 11.86 -2.61
N GLY A 155 -10.24 12.67 -3.51
CA GLY A 155 -11.25 12.27 -4.51
C GLY A 155 -10.71 11.35 -5.62
N ASP A 156 -9.50 10.84 -5.49
CA ASP A 156 -8.89 9.97 -6.48
C ASP A 156 -9.06 8.51 -6.04
N ASN A 157 -9.90 7.75 -6.78
CA ASN A 157 -10.33 6.38 -6.47
C ASN A 157 -9.23 5.32 -6.72
N ALA A 158 -7.96 5.74 -6.68
CA ALA A 158 -6.80 4.90 -6.92
C ALA A 158 -6.69 3.80 -5.84
N PRO A 159 -6.48 2.54 -6.24
CA PRO A 159 -6.36 1.44 -5.30
C PRO A 159 -5.10 1.57 -4.44
N VAL A 160 -5.22 1.18 -3.17
CA VAL A 160 -4.14 1.30 -2.17
C VAL A 160 -3.45 -0.05 -1.97
N ALA A 161 -2.14 -0.10 -2.18
CA ALA A 161 -1.31 -1.27 -1.94
C ALA A 161 -0.37 -1.05 -0.74
N LEU A 162 -0.54 -1.86 0.30
CA LEU A 162 0.39 -1.97 1.42
C LEU A 162 1.44 -3.04 1.12
N ILE A 163 2.73 -2.68 1.10
CA ILE A 163 3.83 -3.58 0.76
C ILE A 163 4.83 -3.61 1.91
N THR A 164 5.09 -4.79 2.46
CA THR A 164 6.08 -4.96 3.53
C THR A 164 7.49 -5.18 2.97
N GLY A 165 8.49 -4.55 3.58
CA GLY A 165 9.90 -4.76 3.22
C GLY A 165 10.33 -4.13 1.89
N THR A 166 10.03 -2.85 1.67
CA THR A 166 10.30 -2.14 0.41
C THR A 166 11.67 -1.49 0.30
N SER A 167 12.54 -1.62 1.32
CA SER A 167 13.88 -1.01 1.32
C SER A 167 14.84 -1.57 0.25
N SER A 168 14.53 -2.72 -0.38
CA SER A 168 15.35 -3.32 -1.43
C SER A 168 14.62 -4.48 -2.14
N GLY A 169 15.19 -5.02 -3.21
CA GLY A 169 14.76 -6.28 -3.82
C GLY A 169 13.34 -6.24 -4.38
N PHE A 170 12.61 -7.36 -4.27
CA PHE A 170 11.27 -7.49 -4.86
C PHE A 170 10.28 -6.45 -4.32
N GLY A 171 10.29 -6.14 -3.03
CA GLY A 171 9.40 -5.14 -2.44
C GLY A 171 9.58 -3.76 -3.04
N MET A 172 10.84 -3.32 -3.23
CA MET A 172 11.16 -2.03 -3.85
C MET A 172 10.69 -1.97 -5.30
N LEU A 173 11.00 -3.00 -6.10
CA LEU A 173 10.61 -3.07 -7.50
C LEU A 173 9.09 -3.17 -7.68
N THR A 174 8.43 -3.91 -6.79
CA THR A 174 6.96 -4.04 -6.76
C THR A 174 6.31 -2.69 -6.44
N ALA A 175 6.85 -1.95 -5.47
CA ALA A 175 6.36 -0.61 -5.13
C ALA A 175 6.41 0.33 -6.35
N ILE A 176 7.56 0.41 -7.02
CA ILE A 176 7.72 1.25 -8.22
C ILE A 176 6.80 0.78 -9.36
N THR A 177 6.69 -0.53 -9.57
CA THR A 177 5.91 -1.09 -10.68
C THR A 177 4.41 -0.85 -10.48
N LEU A 178 3.88 -1.04 -9.27
CA LEU A 178 2.47 -0.79 -8.97
C LEU A 178 2.15 0.71 -8.98
N ALA A 179 3.04 1.57 -8.46
CA ALA A 179 2.87 3.03 -8.52
C ALA A 179 2.75 3.54 -9.96
N LYS A 180 3.60 3.06 -10.88
CA LYS A 180 3.50 3.34 -12.32
C LYS A 180 2.17 2.88 -12.93
N GLN A 181 1.47 1.93 -12.31
CA GLN A 181 0.17 1.45 -12.74
C GLN A 181 -1.01 2.16 -12.08
N GLY A 182 -0.75 3.26 -11.35
CA GLY A 182 -1.79 4.10 -10.77
C GLY A 182 -2.18 3.72 -9.34
N TYR A 183 -1.51 2.76 -8.70
CA TYR A 183 -1.75 2.47 -7.28
C TYR A 183 -1.16 3.57 -6.39
N ARG A 184 -1.81 3.81 -5.25
CA ARG A 184 -1.16 4.45 -4.10
C ARG A 184 -0.40 3.38 -3.33
N ILE A 185 0.88 3.61 -3.11
CA ILE A 185 1.76 2.65 -2.46
C ILE A 185 2.04 3.11 -1.04
N VAL A 186 1.69 2.26 -0.10
CA VAL A 186 2.21 2.34 1.27
C VAL A 186 3.43 1.43 1.34
N ALA A 187 4.60 2.05 1.16
CA ALA A 187 5.88 1.38 1.15
C ALA A 187 6.43 1.29 2.58
N THR A 188 6.49 0.08 3.14
CA THR A 188 6.92 -0.10 4.53
C THR A 188 8.27 -0.77 4.71
N MET A 189 8.97 -0.33 5.75
CA MET A 189 10.28 -0.84 6.13
C MET A 189 10.52 -0.63 7.63
N ARG A 190 11.35 -1.50 8.23
CA ARG A 190 11.72 -1.38 9.65
C ARG A 190 12.48 -0.09 9.96
N ASP A 191 13.32 0.32 9.03
CA ASP A 191 14.17 1.50 9.16
C ASP A 191 13.95 2.42 7.95
N LEU A 192 13.32 3.57 8.20
CA LEU A 192 12.96 4.55 7.18
C LEU A 192 14.18 5.23 6.55
N SER A 193 15.34 5.23 7.23
CA SER A 193 16.58 5.77 6.64
C SER A 193 17.02 5.00 5.38
N ARG A 194 16.51 3.78 5.21
CA ARG A 194 16.80 2.89 4.07
C ARG A 194 15.86 3.10 2.88
N ASN A 195 15.07 4.17 2.86
CA ASN A 195 14.19 4.50 1.74
C ASN A 195 14.90 5.18 0.56
N THR A 196 16.17 5.56 0.71
CA THR A 196 16.89 6.45 -0.23
C THR A 196 16.79 6.01 -1.69
N GLU A 197 17.06 4.72 -1.95
CA GLU A 197 17.03 4.19 -3.32
C GLU A 197 15.60 4.12 -3.88
N LEU A 198 14.61 3.74 -3.06
CA LEU A 198 13.21 3.71 -3.46
C LEU A 198 12.72 5.13 -3.79
N ALA A 199 13.06 6.12 -2.96
CA ALA A 199 12.71 7.52 -3.18
C ALA A 199 13.34 8.06 -4.47
N ARG A 200 14.64 7.78 -4.70
CA ARG A 200 15.35 8.14 -5.93
C ARG A 200 14.68 7.55 -7.18
N LEU A 201 14.32 6.27 -7.14
CA LEU A 201 13.63 5.59 -8.26
C LEU A 201 12.22 6.15 -8.49
N ALA A 202 11.50 6.51 -7.43
CA ALA A 202 10.18 7.11 -7.52
C ALA A 202 10.22 8.51 -8.15
N GLU A 203 11.21 9.32 -7.76
CA GLU A 203 11.45 10.64 -8.33
C GLU A 203 11.80 10.56 -9.81
N GLN A 204 12.74 9.68 -10.18
CA GLN A 204 13.10 9.46 -11.58
C GLN A 204 11.93 8.98 -12.45
N ALA A 205 10.98 8.28 -11.85
CA ALA A 205 9.80 7.78 -12.53
C ALA A 205 8.60 8.76 -12.47
N GLY A 206 8.72 9.91 -11.81
CA GLY A 206 7.64 10.91 -11.68
C GLY A 206 6.42 10.40 -10.91
N ILE A 207 6.63 9.55 -9.91
CA ILE A 207 5.58 8.88 -9.12
C ILE A 207 5.74 9.08 -7.61
N SER A 208 6.59 10.02 -7.18
CA SER A 208 6.86 10.27 -5.75
C SER A 208 5.61 10.58 -4.93
N ASP A 209 4.64 11.27 -5.53
CA ASP A 209 3.33 11.60 -4.97
C ASP A 209 2.44 10.36 -4.72
N ARG A 210 2.76 9.23 -5.35
CA ARG A 210 2.05 7.96 -5.18
C ARG A 210 2.63 7.09 -4.07
N LEU A 211 3.78 7.45 -3.50
CA LEU A 211 4.44 6.68 -2.46
C LEU A 211 4.31 7.37 -1.10
N GLN A 212 3.77 6.63 -0.14
CA GLN A 212 3.84 6.96 1.27
C GLN A 212 4.79 5.97 1.97
N TYR A 213 5.78 6.50 2.70
CA TYR A 213 6.71 5.70 3.48
C TYR A 213 6.21 5.59 4.93
N ILE A 214 6.06 4.38 5.44
CA ILE A 214 5.63 4.13 6.83
C ILE A 214 6.59 3.14 7.48
N ARG A 215 6.99 3.41 8.72
CA ARG A 215 7.75 2.44 9.52
C ARG A 215 6.84 1.26 9.85
N LEU A 216 7.27 0.05 9.53
CA LEU A 216 6.58 -1.18 9.93
C LEU A 216 7.64 -2.24 10.20
N ASP A 217 7.73 -2.67 11.45
CA ASP A 217 8.38 -3.92 11.81
C ASP A 217 7.34 -5.02 11.98
N VAL A 218 7.47 -6.08 11.17
CA VAL A 218 6.49 -7.16 11.13
C VAL A 218 6.55 -8.01 12.40
N THR A 219 7.65 -7.96 13.16
CA THR A 219 7.81 -8.69 14.42
C THR A 219 7.33 -7.90 15.63
N ASP A 220 6.84 -6.67 15.44
CA ASP A 220 6.37 -5.78 16.49
C ASP A 220 4.86 -5.52 16.28
N ALA A 221 4.05 -6.05 17.21
CA ALA A 221 2.60 -5.97 17.11
C ALA A 221 2.08 -4.52 17.10
N ASP A 222 2.69 -3.64 17.90
CA ASP A 222 2.29 -2.23 17.98
C ASP A 222 2.67 -1.52 16.68
N SER A 223 3.86 -1.78 16.15
CA SER A 223 4.28 -1.25 14.85
C SER A 223 3.34 -1.66 13.71
N VAL A 224 2.85 -2.90 13.71
CA VAL A 224 1.85 -3.36 12.71
C VAL A 224 0.53 -2.61 12.87
N GLN A 225 0.00 -2.48 14.09
CA GLN A 225 -1.26 -1.79 14.33
C GLN A 225 -1.18 -0.32 13.95
N GLU A 226 -0.14 0.39 14.39
CA GLU A 226 0.09 1.79 14.06
C GLU A 226 0.18 2.02 12.55
N ALA A 227 0.91 1.15 11.84
CA ALA A 227 1.05 1.26 10.39
C ALA A 227 -0.30 1.08 9.69
N VAL A 228 -1.07 0.04 10.04
CA VAL A 228 -2.39 -0.21 9.43
C VAL A 228 -3.38 0.92 9.75
N GLN A 229 -3.40 1.42 10.99
CA GLN A 229 -4.23 2.55 11.37
C GLN A 229 -3.87 3.82 10.60
N THR A 230 -2.57 4.10 10.42
CA THR A 230 -2.10 5.22 9.61
C THR A 230 -2.58 5.10 8.16
N VAL A 231 -2.56 3.89 7.58
CA VAL A 231 -3.09 3.68 6.21
C VAL A 231 -4.58 3.96 6.14
N LEU A 232 -5.36 3.47 7.12
CA LEU A 232 -6.79 3.74 7.18
C LEU A 232 -7.11 5.22 7.39
N GLN A 233 -6.37 5.92 8.24
CA GLN A 233 -6.57 7.35 8.47
C GLN A 233 -6.27 8.20 7.23
N ASN A 234 -5.28 7.79 6.43
CA ASN A 234 -4.85 8.55 5.26
C ASN A 234 -5.62 8.19 3.99
N HIS A 235 -6.00 6.93 3.81
CA HIS A 235 -6.59 6.44 2.56
C HIS A 235 -7.97 5.82 2.73
N GLY A 236 -8.37 5.45 3.95
CA GLY A 236 -9.68 4.85 4.25
C GLY A 236 -9.89 3.44 3.73
N ARG A 237 -8.89 2.82 3.09
CA ARG A 237 -8.99 1.51 2.43
C ARG A 237 -7.63 0.83 2.28
N ILE A 238 -7.66 -0.48 2.12
CA ILE A 238 -6.50 -1.29 1.67
C ILE A 238 -7.01 -2.29 0.63
N ASP A 239 -6.63 -2.10 -0.63
CA ASP A 239 -7.07 -2.96 -1.74
C ASP A 239 -6.13 -4.13 -1.99
N MET A 240 -4.85 -3.94 -1.67
CA MET A 240 -3.82 -4.92 -1.89
C MET A 240 -2.84 -4.97 -0.71
N LEU A 241 -2.52 -6.17 -0.25
CA LEU A 241 -1.45 -6.44 0.71
C LEU A 241 -0.41 -7.32 0.02
N VAL A 242 0.85 -6.89 0.01
CA VAL A 242 1.98 -7.69 -0.45
C VAL A 242 2.88 -7.98 0.75
N ASN A 243 2.76 -9.18 1.27
CA ASN A 243 3.63 -9.69 2.33
C ASN A 243 4.96 -10.14 1.72
N ASN A 244 5.93 -9.22 1.68
CA ASN A 244 7.24 -9.43 1.09
C ASN A 244 8.38 -9.42 2.12
N ALA A 245 8.20 -8.77 3.28
CA ALA A 245 9.22 -8.73 4.32
C ALA A 245 9.69 -10.15 4.70
N GLY A 246 11.01 -10.35 4.68
CA GLY A 246 11.62 -11.61 5.00
C GLY A 246 13.12 -11.61 4.73
N PHE A 247 13.80 -12.59 5.30
CA PHE A 247 15.22 -12.85 5.12
C PHE A 247 15.48 -14.35 5.16
N ALA A 248 16.71 -14.77 4.85
CA ALA A 248 17.08 -16.19 4.77
C ALA A 248 18.33 -16.46 5.60
N LEU A 249 18.20 -17.19 6.70
CA LEU A 249 19.34 -17.75 7.41
C LEU A 249 19.70 -19.10 6.80
N GLY A 250 21.00 -19.37 6.73
CA GLY A 250 21.50 -20.69 6.35
C GLY A 250 22.34 -21.31 7.47
N GLY A 251 22.84 -22.51 7.21
CA GLY A 251 23.58 -23.32 8.17
C GLY A 251 22.99 -24.71 8.33
N PHE A 252 23.79 -25.62 8.87
CA PHE A 252 23.35 -26.98 9.19
C PHE A 252 22.56 -27.00 10.50
N ILE A 253 21.63 -27.95 10.62
CA ILE A 253 20.58 -27.93 11.64
C ILE A 253 21.14 -27.82 13.06
N GLU A 254 22.21 -28.56 13.39
CA GLU A 254 22.82 -28.56 14.73
C GLU A 254 23.69 -27.32 15.01
N GLU A 255 24.03 -26.52 14.00
CA GLU A 255 24.92 -25.36 14.12
C GLU A 255 24.17 -24.02 14.08
N VAL A 256 22.90 -24.03 13.67
CA VAL A 256 22.05 -22.84 13.71
C VAL A 256 21.46 -22.71 15.11
N SER A 257 21.69 -21.57 15.75
CA SER A 257 21.16 -21.31 17.09
C SER A 257 19.63 -21.31 17.10
N MET A 258 19.02 -21.73 18.22
CA MET A 258 17.55 -21.69 18.34
C MET A 258 16.99 -20.27 18.25
N ASP A 259 17.77 -19.25 18.59
CA ASP A 259 17.36 -17.86 18.47
C ASP A 259 17.33 -17.41 17.01
N ASP A 260 18.26 -17.89 16.18
CA ASP A 260 18.22 -17.70 14.73
C ASP A 260 17.03 -18.42 14.09
N TRP A 261 16.75 -19.66 14.52
CA TRP A 261 15.53 -20.38 14.12
C TRP A 261 14.26 -19.58 14.44
N ARG A 262 14.17 -19.03 15.66
CA ARG A 262 13.05 -18.16 16.05
C ARG A 262 13.00 -16.91 15.21
N ARG A 263 14.10 -16.15 15.11
CA ARG A 263 14.19 -14.91 14.33
C ARG A 263 13.74 -15.11 12.88
N GLN A 264 14.13 -16.23 12.27
CA GLN A 264 13.73 -16.62 10.92
C GLN A 264 12.20 -16.80 10.82
N MET A 265 11.59 -17.53 11.76
CA MET A 265 10.15 -17.76 11.82
C MET A 265 9.36 -16.50 12.18
N GLU A 266 9.85 -15.71 13.14
CA GLU A 266 9.25 -14.46 13.59
C GLU A 266 9.07 -13.50 12.43
N THR A 267 10.10 -13.30 11.60
CA THR A 267 9.97 -12.36 10.48
C THR A 267 9.21 -12.96 9.30
N ASN A 268 9.57 -14.16 8.84
CA ASN A 268 9.04 -14.69 7.58
C ASN A 268 7.62 -15.24 7.71
N PHE A 269 7.23 -15.72 8.90
CA PHE A 269 5.95 -16.38 9.13
C PHE A 269 5.08 -15.60 10.10
N PHE A 270 5.46 -15.47 11.38
CA PHE A 270 4.60 -14.81 12.37
C PHE A 270 4.33 -13.35 12.02
N GLY A 271 5.32 -12.63 11.52
CA GLY A 271 5.14 -11.25 11.06
C GLY A 271 4.24 -11.12 9.84
N LEU A 272 4.33 -12.05 8.89
CA LEU A 272 3.38 -12.14 7.77
C LEU A 272 1.95 -12.37 8.29
N VAL A 273 1.78 -13.27 9.24
CA VAL A 273 0.48 -13.56 9.87
C VAL A 273 -0.03 -12.33 10.62
N ALA A 274 0.81 -11.62 11.37
CA ALA A 274 0.44 -10.44 12.14
C ALA A 274 -0.08 -9.32 11.24
N VAL A 275 0.66 -8.97 10.17
CA VAL A 275 0.23 -7.95 9.20
C VAL A 275 -1.06 -8.37 8.50
N THR A 276 -1.14 -9.64 8.08
CA THR A 276 -2.34 -10.15 7.43
C THR A 276 -3.55 -10.04 8.35
N ARG A 277 -3.45 -10.49 9.60
CA ARG A 277 -4.53 -10.41 10.59
C ARG A 277 -5.00 -8.98 10.83
N ALA A 278 -4.10 -8.00 10.81
CA ALA A 278 -4.46 -6.59 10.97
C ALA A 278 -5.22 -6.03 9.75
N VAL A 279 -4.91 -6.52 8.54
CA VAL A 279 -5.55 -6.05 7.29
C VAL A 279 -6.88 -6.76 6.99
N LEU A 280 -7.05 -8.02 7.41
CA LEU A 280 -8.24 -8.82 7.07
C LEU A 280 -9.59 -8.17 7.41
N PRO A 281 -9.81 -7.55 8.58
CA PRO A 281 -11.08 -6.90 8.89
C PRO A 281 -11.47 -5.83 7.86
N ILE A 282 -10.50 -5.07 7.37
CA ILE A 282 -10.66 -4.00 6.38
C ILE A 282 -11.11 -4.59 5.05
N MET A 283 -10.36 -5.56 4.53
CA MET A 283 -10.69 -6.21 3.25
C MET A 283 -12.03 -6.96 3.31
N ARG A 284 -12.36 -7.55 4.47
CA ARG A 284 -13.63 -8.23 4.72
C ARG A 284 -14.81 -7.25 4.66
N GLU A 285 -14.70 -6.10 5.31
CA GLU A 285 -15.73 -5.05 5.29
C GLU A 285 -15.91 -4.47 3.89
N GLN A 286 -14.80 -4.23 3.18
CA GLN A 286 -14.80 -3.80 1.78
C GLN A 286 -15.42 -4.83 0.82
N LYS A 287 -15.49 -6.11 1.22
CA LYS A 287 -15.85 -7.25 0.35
C LYS A 287 -14.98 -7.38 -0.90
N GLN A 288 -13.76 -6.84 -0.82
CA GLN A 288 -12.77 -6.87 -1.87
C GLN A 288 -11.37 -6.76 -1.27
N GLY A 289 -10.42 -7.44 -1.89
CA GLY A 289 -9.01 -7.34 -1.55
C GLY A 289 -8.16 -8.31 -2.35
N LEU A 290 -6.85 -8.08 -2.34
CA LEU A 290 -5.86 -9.01 -2.86
C LEU A 290 -4.70 -9.12 -1.88
N ILE A 291 -4.44 -10.32 -1.38
CA ILE A 291 -3.29 -10.64 -0.56
C ILE A 291 -2.32 -11.45 -1.42
N ILE A 292 -1.08 -10.98 -1.53
CA ILE A 292 0.01 -11.71 -2.16
C ILE A 292 1.06 -12.01 -1.10
N ASN A 293 1.30 -13.30 -0.89
CA ASN A 293 2.35 -13.78 0.00
C ASN A 293 3.56 -14.23 -0.83
N LEU A 294 4.71 -13.61 -0.57
CA LEU A 294 5.97 -13.99 -1.21
C LEU A 294 6.53 -15.22 -0.48
N SER A 295 6.36 -16.37 -1.10
CA SER A 295 6.95 -17.65 -0.70
C SER A 295 8.34 -17.80 -1.35
N SER A 296 8.71 -19.02 -1.72
CA SER A 296 9.93 -19.37 -2.45
C SER A 296 9.81 -20.80 -2.98
N VAL A 297 10.63 -21.18 -3.95
CA VAL A 297 10.88 -22.61 -4.24
C VAL A 297 11.33 -23.39 -2.99
N SER A 298 11.99 -22.73 -2.03
CA SER A 298 12.34 -23.35 -0.73
C SER A 298 11.13 -23.57 0.19
N GLY A 299 9.96 -23.01 -0.13
CA GLY A 299 8.68 -23.36 0.50
C GLY A 299 8.04 -24.61 -0.10
N LEU A 300 8.59 -25.11 -1.21
CA LEU A 300 8.11 -26.31 -1.91
C LEU A 300 9.10 -27.47 -1.82
N SER A 301 10.39 -27.20 -1.58
CA SER A 301 11.41 -28.23 -1.37
C SER A 301 12.44 -27.79 -0.34
N GLY A 302 12.88 -28.72 0.50
CA GLY A 302 14.01 -28.52 1.40
C GLY A 302 15.33 -28.64 0.65
N PHE A 303 16.31 -27.83 1.05
CA PHE A 303 17.69 -27.91 0.57
C PHE A 303 18.63 -27.93 1.79
N PRO A 304 19.73 -28.71 1.75
CA PRO A 304 20.74 -28.68 2.80
C PRO A 304 21.27 -27.27 3.03
N GLY A 305 21.52 -26.92 4.30
CA GLY A 305 21.98 -25.60 4.68
C GLY A 305 20.91 -24.51 4.71
N TYR A 306 19.63 -24.83 4.47
CA TYR A 306 18.53 -23.86 4.39
C TYR A 306 17.32 -24.19 5.27
N ALA A 307 17.48 -25.09 6.24
CA ALA A 307 16.34 -25.64 6.99
C ALA A 307 15.46 -24.58 7.68
N PRO A 308 16.01 -23.56 8.39
CA PRO A 308 15.19 -22.50 9.00
C PRO A 308 14.37 -21.74 7.96
N TYR A 309 15.03 -21.31 6.88
CA TYR A 309 14.39 -20.55 5.81
C TYR A 309 13.31 -21.38 5.11
N ALA A 310 13.63 -22.61 4.71
CA ALA A 310 12.69 -23.51 4.07
C ALA A 310 11.47 -23.76 4.96
N ALA A 311 11.67 -24.12 6.23
CA ALA A 311 10.58 -24.32 7.19
C ALA A 311 9.64 -23.10 7.26
N SER A 312 10.20 -21.88 7.33
CA SER A 312 9.40 -20.65 7.34
C SER A 312 8.57 -20.47 6.06
N LYS A 313 9.10 -20.82 4.89
CA LYS A 313 8.39 -20.70 3.61
C LYS A 313 7.34 -21.80 3.42
N PHE A 314 7.59 -23.02 3.90
CA PHE A 314 6.57 -24.08 3.96
C PHE A 314 5.41 -23.65 4.88
N ALA A 315 5.69 -22.98 5.99
CA ALA A 315 4.63 -22.44 6.86
C ALA A 315 3.78 -21.38 6.15
N VAL A 316 4.41 -20.51 5.35
CA VAL A 316 3.70 -19.53 4.50
C VAL A 316 2.80 -20.22 3.46
N GLU A 317 3.24 -21.31 2.84
CA GLU A 317 2.41 -22.10 1.92
C GLU A 317 1.11 -22.57 2.57
N GLY A 318 1.22 -23.32 3.69
CA GLY A 318 0.05 -23.89 4.37
C GLY A 318 -0.89 -22.82 4.93
N PHE A 319 -0.33 -21.72 5.46
CA PHE A 319 -1.13 -20.57 5.88
C PHE A 319 -1.90 -19.95 4.71
N THR A 320 -1.26 -19.80 3.57
CA THR A 320 -1.88 -19.14 2.41
C THR A 320 -2.98 -19.99 1.77
N GLU A 321 -2.81 -21.33 1.76
CA GLU A 321 -3.88 -22.26 1.37
C GLU A 321 -5.12 -22.11 2.25
N SER A 322 -4.92 -22.16 3.56
CA SER A 322 -6.00 -22.03 4.55
C SER A 322 -6.70 -20.67 4.42
N LEU A 323 -5.92 -19.60 4.37
CA LEU A 323 -6.43 -18.23 4.25
C LEU A 323 -7.26 -18.03 2.98
N ARG A 324 -6.87 -18.65 1.86
CA ARG A 324 -7.65 -18.54 0.61
C ARG A 324 -9.06 -19.10 0.75
N HIS A 325 -9.22 -20.20 1.49
CA HIS A 325 -10.53 -20.77 1.76
C HIS A 325 -11.35 -19.85 2.67
N GLU A 326 -10.78 -19.41 3.79
CA GLU A 326 -11.43 -18.50 4.76
C GLU A 326 -11.93 -17.21 4.12
N MET A 327 -11.17 -16.67 3.17
CA MET A 327 -11.42 -15.35 2.62
C MET A 327 -12.25 -15.33 1.32
N SER A 328 -12.48 -16.50 0.73
CA SER A 328 -13.20 -16.64 -0.54
C SER A 328 -14.62 -16.06 -0.52
N SER A 329 -15.37 -16.27 0.57
CA SER A 329 -16.75 -15.78 0.73
C SER A 329 -16.84 -14.27 0.91
N PHE A 330 -15.73 -13.61 1.19
CA PHE A 330 -15.65 -12.16 1.39
C PHE A 330 -15.11 -11.41 0.17
N GLY A 331 -14.94 -12.07 -0.99
CA GLY A 331 -14.43 -11.43 -2.20
C GLY A 331 -12.95 -11.06 -2.14
N VAL A 332 -12.21 -11.56 -1.14
CA VAL A 332 -10.78 -11.31 -0.97
C VAL A 332 -9.98 -12.44 -1.62
N ARG A 333 -9.13 -12.07 -2.57
CA ARG A 333 -8.27 -13.00 -3.32
C ARG A 333 -6.96 -13.18 -2.57
N VAL A 334 -6.47 -14.41 -2.49
CA VAL A 334 -5.22 -14.75 -1.80
C VAL A 334 -4.33 -15.55 -2.73
N VAL A 335 -3.06 -15.14 -2.90
CA VAL A 335 -2.14 -15.68 -3.92
C VAL A 335 -0.75 -15.88 -3.34
N LEU A 336 -0.10 -16.97 -3.75
CA LEU A 336 1.32 -17.25 -3.56
C LEU A 336 2.12 -16.89 -4.80
N VAL A 337 3.22 -16.19 -4.57
CA VAL A 337 4.29 -16.03 -5.55
C VAL A 337 5.50 -16.77 -5.01
N GLU A 338 6.08 -17.67 -5.81
CA GLU A 338 7.13 -18.61 -5.39
C GLU A 338 8.40 -18.39 -6.23
N PRO A 339 9.20 -17.34 -5.94
CA PRO A 339 10.44 -17.09 -6.68
C PRO A 339 11.48 -18.18 -6.41
N GLY A 340 12.21 -18.54 -7.47
CA GLY A 340 13.47 -19.28 -7.40
C GLY A 340 14.63 -18.38 -6.94
N ALA A 341 15.85 -18.76 -7.30
CA ALA A 341 17.00 -17.89 -7.12
C ALA A 341 16.88 -16.66 -8.02
N TYR A 342 16.93 -15.48 -7.41
CA TYR A 342 16.93 -14.17 -8.09
C TYR A 342 18.04 -13.29 -7.52
N ARG A 343 18.53 -12.35 -8.33
CA ARG A 343 19.54 -11.35 -7.95
C ARG A 343 18.95 -10.34 -6.96
N THR A 344 18.95 -10.69 -5.68
CA THR A 344 18.52 -9.82 -4.60
C THR A 344 19.50 -9.88 -3.42
N PRO A 345 19.56 -8.84 -2.56
CA PRO A 345 20.48 -8.82 -1.42
C PRO A 345 20.21 -9.88 -0.33
N ILE A 346 19.14 -10.68 -0.45
CA ILE A 346 18.71 -11.63 0.58
C ILE A 346 19.78 -12.68 0.88
N TRP A 347 20.49 -13.16 -0.15
CA TRP A 347 21.51 -14.19 -0.02
C TRP A 347 22.77 -13.65 0.63
N ASN A 348 23.21 -12.45 0.25
CA ASN A 348 24.43 -11.85 0.79
C ASN A 348 24.26 -11.43 2.26
N LYS A 349 23.08 -10.90 2.64
CA LYS A 349 22.80 -10.49 4.02
C LYS A 349 22.58 -11.67 4.95
N GLY A 350 21.85 -12.67 4.45
CA GLY A 350 21.46 -13.83 5.25
C GLY A 350 22.55 -14.90 5.40
N LEU A 351 23.27 -15.20 4.31
CA LEU A 351 24.36 -16.19 4.34
C LEU A 351 25.66 -15.62 4.91
N GLY A 352 25.83 -14.30 4.87
CA GLY A 352 26.98 -13.61 5.48
C GLY A 352 26.97 -13.65 7.01
N GLU A 353 25.81 -13.86 7.63
CA GLU A 353 25.64 -13.99 9.09
C GLU A 353 25.90 -15.42 9.60
N ILE A 354 26.14 -16.39 8.71
CA ILE A 354 26.38 -17.78 9.10
C ILE A 354 27.74 -17.91 9.78
N GLN A 355 27.72 -18.34 11.04
CA GLN A 355 28.94 -18.67 11.77
C GLN A 355 29.61 -19.89 11.14
N ARG A 356 30.88 -19.75 10.77
CA ARG A 356 31.71 -20.85 10.31
C ARG A 356 32.55 -21.31 11.49
N SER A 357 32.43 -22.59 11.84
CA SER A 357 33.38 -23.24 12.74
C SER A 357 34.38 -24.03 11.90
N ASP A 358 35.67 -23.79 12.12
CA ASP A 358 36.73 -24.49 11.39
C ASP A 358 36.78 -25.99 11.73
N ASP A 359 36.30 -26.36 12.92
CA ASP A 359 36.23 -27.73 13.42
C ASP A 359 34.87 -28.40 13.14
N SER A 360 33.99 -27.72 12.38
CA SER A 360 32.67 -28.25 12.03
C SER A 360 32.76 -29.49 11.14
N PRO A 361 31.99 -30.57 11.43
CA PRO A 361 31.85 -31.70 10.53
C PRO A 361 31.12 -31.35 9.22
N TYR A 362 30.50 -30.16 9.13
CA TYR A 362 29.79 -29.69 7.94
C TYR A 362 30.54 -28.65 7.14
N LYS A 363 31.73 -28.20 7.56
CA LYS A 363 32.48 -27.11 6.92
C LYS A 363 32.50 -27.23 5.40
N GLU A 364 32.95 -28.37 4.86
CA GLU A 364 33.04 -28.58 3.41
C GLU A 364 31.67 -28.50 2.71
N LYS A 365 30.63 -29.07 3.34
CA LYS A 365 29.26 -29.05 2.81
C LYS A 365 28.66 -27.65 2.87
N LEU A 366 28.92 -26.91 3.94
CA LEU A 366 28.48 -25.53 4.11
C LEU A 366 29.15 -24.65 3.05
N ASP A 367 30.45 -24.80 2.84
CA ASP A 367 31.16 -24.07 1.79
C ASP A 367 30.61 -24.41 0.40
N ALA A 368 30.24 -25.68 0.13
CA ALA A 368 29.60 -26.06 -1.12
C ALA A 368 28.21 -25.40 -1.28
N VAL A 369 27.38 -25.40 -0.23
CA VAL A 369 26.08 -24.70 -0.23
C VAL A 369 26.27 -23.21 -0.51
N LEU A 370 27.23 -22.57 0.16
CA LEU A 370 27.51 -21.14 -0.02
C LEU A 370 27.98 -20.82 -1.44
N ARG A 371 28.89 -21.63 -2.00
CA ARG A 371 29.34 -21.49 -3.40
C ARG A 371 28.17 -21.63 -4.39
N TYR A 372 27.36 -22.68 -4.22
CA TYR A 372 26.16 -22.89 -5.06
C TYR A 372 25.24 -21.67 -5.02
N SER A 373 25.07 -21.10 -3.83
CA SER A 373 24.13 -19.98 -3.60
C SER A 373 24.64 -18.67 -4.18
N GLN A 374 25.95 -18.43 -4.11
CA GLN A 374 26.59 -17.31 -4.80
C GLN A 374 26.46 -17.45 -6.32
N GLN A 375 26.77 -18.61 -6.89
CA GLN A 375 26.65 -18.88 -8.33
C GLN A 375 25.19 -18.78 -8.83
N ALA A 376 24.24 -19.31 -8.06
CA ALA A 376 22.82 -19.17 -8.34
C ALA A 376 22.37 -17.70 -8.29
N GLY A 377 22.97 -16.89 -7.41
CA GLY A 377 22.81 -15.45 -7.36
C GLY A 377 23.37 -14.74 -8.59
N GLU A 378 24.55 -15.10 -9.08
CA GLU A 378 25.17 -14.45 -10.25
C GLU A 378 24.43 -14.74 -11.55
N THR A 379 24.00 -15.99 -11.73
CA THR A 379 23.30 -16.46 -12.94
C THR A 379 21.78 -16.22 -12.91
N ALA A 380 21.28 -15.64 -11.82
CA ALA A 380 19.85 -15.47 -11.60
C ALA A 380 19.20 -14.50 -12.61
N PRO A 381 17.92 -14.73 -12.95
CA PRO A 381 17.11 -13.81 -13.74
C PRO A 381 16.90 -12.46 -13.06
N ASP A 382 16.38 -11.50 -13.83
CA ASP A 382 16.09 -10.15 -13.35
C ASP A 382 14.98 -10.17 -12.30
N PRO A 383 15.19 -9.65 -11.08
CA PRO A 383 14.15 -9.55 -10.05
C PRO A 383 12.92 -8.72 -10.47
N GLN A 384 13.02 -7.90 -11.52
CA GLN A 384 11.88 -7.18 -12.10
C GLN A 384 10.77 -8.15 -12.57
N GLU A 385 11.10 -9.37 -12.99
CA GLU A 385 10.10 -10.38 -13.39
C GLU A 385 9.07 -10.68 -12.30
N VAL A 386 9.49 -10.65 -11.03
CA VAL A 386 8.62 -10.87 -9.88
C VAL A 386 7.68 -9.68 -9.68
N ALA A 387 8.21 -8.46 -9.77
CA ALA A 387 7.40 -7.23 -9.66
C ALA A 387 6.37 -7.13 -10.80
N ASP A 388 6.77 -7.47 -12.03
CA ASP A 388 5.89 -7.50 -13.19
C ASP A 388 4.79 -8.54 -13.04
N LEU A 389 5.12 -9.74 -12.51
CA LEU A 389 4.12 -10.74 -12.22
C LEU A 389 3.13 -10.25 -11.16
N VAL A 390 3.61 -9.68 -10.05
CA VAL A 390 2.75 -9.14 -9.00
C VAL A 390 1.76 -8.12 -9.60
N ALA A 391 2.26 -7.23 -10.45
CA ALA A 391 1.43 -6.23 -11.12
C ALA A 391 0.43 -6.85 -12.11
N ARG A 392 0.80 -7.93 -12.82
CA ARG A 392 -0.15 -8.71 -13.63
C ARG A 392 -1.23 -9.36 -12.77
N ILE A 393 -0.88 -10.00 -11.65
CA ILE A 393 -1.83 -10.62 -10.72
C ILE A 393 -2.83 -9.60 -10.18
N ALA A 394 -2.36 -8.38 -9.87
CA ALA A 394 -3.20 -7.28 -9.40
C ALA A 394 -4.40 -7.00 -10.33
N ARG A 395 -4.21 -7.16 -11.65
CA ARG A 395 -5.22 -6.94 -12.69
C ARG A 395 -6.08 -8.16 -13.00
N MET A 396 -5.75 -9.35 -12.50
CA MET A 396 -6.48 -10.58 -12.80
C MET A 396 -7.76 -10.70 -11.99
N ARG A 397 -8.92 -10.87 -12.64
CA ARG A 397 -10.19 -11.09 -11.94
C ARG A 397 -10.17 -12.37 -11.07
N ALA A 398 -9.57 -13.45 -11.57
CA ALA A 398 -9.49 -14.74 -10.91
C ALA A 398 -8.07 -15.32 -10.96
N PRO A 399 -7.14 -14.83 -10.12
CA PRO A 399 -5.77 -15.34 -10.09
C PRO A 399 -5.74 -16.78 -9.55
N ARG A 400 -4.78 -17.57 -10.03
CA ARG A 400 -4.48 -18.90 -9.48
C ARG A 400 -3.96 -18.76 -8.06
N LEU A 401 -3.93 -19.88 -7.32
CA LEU A 401 -3.32 -19.87 -5.99
C LEU A 401 -1.81 -19.69 -6.08
N ARG A 402 -1.13 -20.30 -7.05
CA ARG A 402 0.33 -20.39 -7.09
C ARG A 402 0.93 -19.88 -8.38
N TYR A 403 2.05 -19.17 -8.26
CA TYR A 403 2.87 -18.71 -9.37
C TYR A 403 4.35 -18.90 -9.06
N ALA A 404 4.92 -20.01 -9.55
CA ALA A 404 6.36 -20.26 -9.50
C ALA A 404 7.11 -19.52 -10.62
N LEU A 405 8.18 -18.82 -10.25
CA LEU A 405 9.11 -18.16 -11.18
C LEU A 405 10.56 -18.57 -10.93
N GLY A 406 11.43 -18.25 -11.88
CA GLY A 406 12.84 -18.63 -11.87
C GLY A 406 13.10 -19.85 -12.75
N LYS A 407 14.32 -19.90 -13.31
CA LYS A 407 14.78 -21.02 -14.14
C LYS A 407 14.78 -22.30 -13.30
N GLY A 408 14.17 -23.37 -13.83
CA GLY A 408 14.15 -24.68 -13.17
C GLY A 408 13.07 -24.85 -12.08
N SER A 409 12.41 -23.80 -11.60
CA SER A 409 11.41 -23.89 -10.51
C SER A 409 10.27 -24.87 -10.86
N ARG A 410 9.75 -24.83 -12.09
CA ARG A 410 8.72 -25.78 -12.54
C ARG A 410 9.21 -27.22 -12.62
N LEU A 411 10.44 -27.41 -13.10
CA LEU A 411 11.03 -28.75 -13.20
C LEU A 411 11.26 -29.36 -11.81
N LEU A 412 11.67 -28.53 -10.84
CA LEU A 412 11.82 -28.95 -9.45
C LEU A 412 10.47 -29.37 -8.84
N ILE A 413 9.41 -28.59 -9.06
CA ILE A 413 8.06 -28.92 -8.57
C ILE A 413 7.57 -30.23 -9.18
N ILE A 414 7.67 -30.37 -10.50
CA ILE A 414 7.26 -31.59 -11.22
C ILE A 414 8.11 -32.79 -10.76
N GLY A 415 9.42 -32.60 -10.65
CA GLY A 415 10.35 -33.62 -10.18
C GLY A 415 9.99 -34.10 -8.78
N LYS A 416 9.69 -33.17 -7.85
CA LYS A 416 9.27 -33.53 -6.49
C LYS A 416 7.97 -34.34 -6.46
N LEU A 417 7.04 -34.04 -7.37
CA LEU A 417 5.76 -34.73 -7.45
C LEU A 417 5.88 -36.14 -8.06
N LEU A 418 6.74 -36.30 -9.07
CA LEU A 418 6.77 -37.51 -9.90
C LEU A 418 7.91 -38.47 -9.59
N LEU A 419 9.06 -37.96 -9.10
CA LEU A 419 10.23 -38.79 -8.86
C LEU A 419 10.18 -39.42 -7.46
N PRO A 420 10.58 -40.70 -7.30
CA PRO A 420 10.76 -41.28 -5.98
C PRO A 420 11.81 -40.49 -5.18
N TRP A 421 11.61 -40.35 -3.88
CA TRP A 421 12.47 -39.52 -3.01
C TRP A 421 13.98 -39.80 -3.16
N LYS A 422 14.38 -41.07 -3.29
CA LYS A 422 15.79 -41.48 -3.48
C LYS A 422 16.45 -40.83 -4.70
N TRP A 423 15.69 -40.56 -5.76
CA TRP A 423 16.21 -39.91 -6.97
C TRP A 423 16.43 -38.43 -6.74
N LEU A 424 15.50 -37.76 -6.05
CA LEU A 424 15.63 -36.35 -5.67
C LEU A 424 16.82 -36.15 -4.73
N GLU A 425 16.97 -37.04 -3.74
CA GLU A 425 18.11 -37.06 -2.82
C GLU A 425 19.43 -37.17 -3.59
N TRP A 426 19.52 -38.08 -4.57
CA TRP A 426 20.71 -38.25 -5.39
C TRP A 426 21.01 -37.01 -6.26
N ILE A 427 19.99 -36.37 -6.84
CA ILE A 427 20.15 -35.13 -7.64
C ILE A 427 20.72 -34.01 -6.74
N ILE A 428 20.14 -33.82 -5.56
CA ILE A 428 20.58 -32.79 -4.60
C ILE A 428 22.00 -33.08 -4.13
N ALA A 429 22.32 -34.33 -3.80
CA ALA A 429 23.66 -34.73 -3.37
C ALA A 429 24.72 -34.50 -4.45
N ARG A 430 24.38 -34.66 -5.75
CA ARG A 430 25.26 -34.34 -6.86
C ARG A 430 25.47 -32.84 -7.06
N GLY A 431 24.47 -32.01 -6.80
CA GLY A 431 24.59 -30.55 -6.92
C GLY A 431 25.44 -29.88 -5.85
N LEU A 432 25.74 -30.61 -4.75
CA LEU A 432 26.57 -30.15 -3.64
C LEU A 432 28.02 -30.69 -3.68
N LYS A 433 28.37 -31.46 -4.72
CA LYS A 433 29.75 -31.87 -5.04
C LYS A 433 30.29 -30.92 -6.10
#